data_AF-A0A1B6MJD8-F1
#
_entry.id   AF-A0A1B6MJD8-F1
#
_cell.length_a   1.000
_cell.length_b   1.000
_cell.length_c   1.000
_cell.angle_alpha   90.00
_cell.angle_beta   90.00
_cell.angle_gamma   90.00
#
_symmetry.space_group_name_H-M   'P 1'
#
loop_
_entity.id
_entity.type
_entity.pdbx_description
1 polymer ?
#
loop_
_entity_poly.entity_id
_entity_poly.type
_entity_poly.pdbx_seq_one_letter_code
_entity_poly.pdbx_strand_id
1 'polypeptide(L)'
;LGMSIAKAEHMSATSYANVTFTTLHKLIPQVKWKLYFMNLLPAGTILPKRVIIKNVEYFEKLRNILINTSENSLLHFMFFKNIFEMLPFIDYLNKSNQFSKTIRHFVGNKKWLIITNRNKYCESKVEKYFNAAISSLMIEKLDIPNGGQEILSFISTKIVEEASKKIQSTQWMDLHTKKSTEKKLRSLKFTLSISDEDLKDLANTSSRKVYYENYCFGKCNIVKAMFDANRIQLKKNFATVERKLSVFEKKLIKPHMSRVYYNEKNNELVVPTAILTYPIFSNTFPLSVNLAGIGTQISR
;
A
#
# COMPACT_ATOMS: atom_id res chain seq x y z
N LEU A 1 20.52 35.13 -17.86
CA LEU A 1 21.40 34.16 -18.54
C LEU A 1 22.11 33.36 -17.45
N GLY A 2 21.80 32.13 -17.07
CA GLY A 2 20.91 31.09 -17.53
C GLY A 2 21.27 29.88 -16.67
N MET A 3 20.72 29.78 -15.45
CA MET A 3 20.90 28.61 -14.60
C MET A 3 19.91 27.55 -15.04
N SER A 4 20.44 26.60 -15.81
CA SER A 4 19.77 25.39 -16.27
C SER A 4 19.22 24.62 -15.08
N ILE A 5 17.90 24.48 -15.05
CA ILE A 5 17.15 23.56 -14.21
C ILE A 5 17.58 22.16 -14.66
N ALA A 6 18.50 21.56 -13.90
CA ALA A 6 18.90 20.18 -14.10
C ALA A 6 17.65 19.30 -14.00
N LYS A 7 17.37 18.63 -15.13
CA LYS A 7 16.36 17.62 -15.38
C LYS A 7 15.93 16.89 -14.10
N ALA A 8 14.61 16.88 -13.88
CA ALA A 8 13.95 15.81 -13.15
C ALA A 8 14.32 14.49 -13.83
N GLU A 9 15.39 13.85 -13.36
CA GLU A 9 15.73 12.50 -13.75
C GLU A 9 14.59 11.60 -13.30
N HIS A 10 13.92 11.04 -14.30
CA HIS A 10 13.03 9.90 -14.21
C HIS A 10 13.49 8.95 -13.08
N MET A 11 12.73 8.89 -11.98
CA MET A 11 12.81 7.75 -11.06
C MET A 11 12.61 6.50 -11.91
N SER A 12 13.69 5.74 -12.06
CA SER A 12 13.83 4.68 -13.04
C SER A 12 12.62 3.73 -13.03
N ALA A 13 12.23 3.28 -14.21
CA ALA A 13 11.36 2.14 -14.35
C ALA A 13 11.96 1.00 -13.52
N THR A 14 11.38 0.71 -12.35
CA THR A 14 11.74 -0.47 -11.56
C THR A 14 11.51 -1.68 -12.46
N SER A 15 12.59 -2.26 -12.98
CA SER A 15 12.52 -3.41 -13.87
C SER A 15 12.14 -4.62 -13.04
N TYR A 16 10.87 -5.00 -13.13
CA TYR A 16 10.41 -6.27 -12.58
C TYR A 16 10.97 -7.39 -13.44
N ALA A 17 11.86 -8.21 -12.89
CA ALA A 17 12.38 -9.40 -13.53
C ALA A 17 11.66 -10.63 -12.99
N ASN A 18 11.01 -11.37 -13.89
CA ASN A 18 10.39 -12.66 -13.57
C ASN A 18 11.42 -13.77 -13.78
N VAL A 19 11.92 -14.37 -12.70
CA VAL A 19 13.07 -15.30 -12.75
C VAL A 19 12.77 -16.64 -12.10
N THR A 20 13.47 -17.69 -12.52
CA THR A 20 13.43 -19.00 -11.85
C THR A 20 14.31 -19.01 -10.61
N PHE A 21 14.10 -19.98 -9.70
CA PHE A 21 15.02 -20.20 -8.58
C PHE A 21 16.45 -20.48 -9.02
N THR A 22 16.66 -21.13 -10.17
CA THR A 22 17.98 -21.37 -10.74
C THR A 22 18.66 -20.06 -11.12
N THR A 23 17.93 -19.16 -11.78
CA THR A 23 18.43 -17.82 -12.14
C THR A 23 18.70 -16.98 -10.90
N LEU A 24 17.80 -16.99 -9.90
CA LEU A 24 17.98 -16.26 -8.64
C LEU A 24 19.20 -16.77 -7.86
N HIS A 25 19.44 -18.08 -7.85
CA HIS A 25 20.63 -18.66 -7.23
C HIS A 25 21.92 -18.28 -7.97
N LYS A 26 21.91 -18.21 -9.31
CA LYS A 26 23.05 -17.67 -10.06
C LYS A 26 23.33 -16.20 -9.74
N LEU A 27 22.26 -15.41 -9.50
CA LEU A 27 22.37 -14.00 -9.16
C LEU A 27 22.96 -13.78 -7.76
N ILE A 28 22.55 -14.58 -6.76
CA ILE A 28 23.11 -14.57 -5.41
C ILE A 28 23.35 -16.02 -4.95
N PRO A 29 24.54 -16.59 -5.22
CA PRO A 29 24.87 -17.97 -4.85
C PRO A 29 25.00 -18.20 -3.33
N GLN A 30 25.30 -17.14 -2.58
CA GLN A 30 25.52 -17.18 -1.13
C GLN A 30 24.24 -17.57 -0.37
N VAL A 31 23.07 -17.39 -0.98
CA VAL A 31 21.78 -17.71 -0.36
C VAL A 31 21.21 -18.97 -0.99
N LYS A 32 20.95 -19.97 -0.13
CA LYS A 32 20.23 -21.20 -0.51
C LYS A 32 18.73 -20.91 -0.61
N TRP A 33 18.32 -20.20 -1.66
CA TRP A 33 16.96 -19.66 -1.79
C TRP A 33 15.83 -20.68 -1.61
N LYS A 34 15.94 -21.87 -2.22
CA LYS A 34 14.92 -22.92 -2.05
C LYS A 34 14.77 -23.32 -0.58
N LEU A 35 15.88 -23.59 0.11
CA LEU A 35 15.90 -23.92 1.53
C LEU A 35 15.36 -22.76 2.38
N TYR A 36 15.78 -21.53 2.06
CA TYR A 36 15.31 -20.32 2.75
C TYR A 36 13.78 -20.20 2.68
N PHE A 37 13.18 -20.34 1.49
CA PHE A 37 11.72 -20.27 1.38
C PHE A 37 11.04 -21.49 1.99
N MET A 38 11.55 -22.71 1.80
CA MET A 38 10.96 -23.91 2.43
C MET A 38 10.89 -23.79 3.96
N ASN A 39 11.91 -23.20 4.59
CA ASN A 39 11.93 -22.98 6.04
C ASN A 39 10.96 -21.89 6.51
N LEU A 40 10.53 -20.99 5.62
CA LEU A 40 9.55 -19.94 5.93
C LEU A 40 8.11 -20.38 5.67
N LEU A 41 7.92 -21.41 4.85
CA LEU A 41 6.61 -21.86 4.38
C LEU A 41 6.02 -22.93 5.29
N PRO A 42 4.68 -23.02 5.39
CA PRO A 42 4.03 -24.18 5.99
C PRO A 42 4.52 -25.49 5.35
N ALA A 43 4.66 -26.54 6.15
CA ALA A 43 5.03 -27.86 5.65
C ALA A 43 4.07 -28.31 4.54
N GLY A 44 4.62 -28.84 3.44
CA GLY A 44 3.86 -29.27 2.27
C GLY A 44 3.58 -28.17 1.22
N THR A 45 3.98 -26.91 1.46
CA THR A 45 3.80 -25.85 0.45
C THR A 45 4.68 -26.09 -0.77
N ILE A 46 4.09 -26.04 -1.97
CA ILE A 46 4.84 -26.17 -3.22
C ILE A 46 5.46 -24.80 -3.54
N LEU A 47 6.78 -24.78 -3.75
CA LEU A 47 7.45 -23.55 -4.14
C LEU A 47 6.98 -23.10 -5.54
N PRO A 48 6.74 -21.79 -5.75
CA PRO A 48 6.36 -21.30 -7.06
C PRO A 48 7.50 -21.52 -8.07
N LYS A 49 7.17 -21.79 -9.33
CA LYS A 49 8.20 -22.01 -10.38
C LYS A 49 9.07 -20.78 -10.63
N ARG A 50 8.53 -19.58 -10.35
CA ARG A 50 9.18 -18.30 -10.60
C ARG A 50 8.93 -17.32 -9.46
N VAL A 51 9.82 -16.34 -9.36
CA VAL A 51 9.79 -15.25 -8.38
C VAL A 51 10.02 -13.92 -9.10
N ILE A 52 9.37 -12.87 -8.62
CA ILE A 52 9.49 -11.52 -9.19
C ILE A 52 10.51 -10.73 -8.38
N ILE A 53 11.56 -10.26 -9.05
CA ILE A 53 12.57 -9.35 -8.49
C ILE A 53 12.28 -7.94 -8.97
N LYS A 54 12.14 -6.98 -8.05
CA LYS A 54 11.79 -5.59 -8.39
C LYS A 54 12.96 -4.74 -8.90
N ASN A 55 14.19 -5.09 -8.50
CA ASN A 55 15.40 -4.37 -8.86
C ASN A 55 16.56 -5.36 -8.93
N VAL A 56 16.95 -5.75 -10.14
CA VAL A 56 18.05 -6.72 -10.36
C VAL A 56 19.39 -6.15 -9.92
N GLU A 57 19.66 -4.89 -10.22
CA GLU A 57 20.91 -4.19 -9.86
C GLU A 57 21.15 -4.20 -8.33
N TYR A 58 20.09 -4.06 -7.53
CA TYR A 58 20.18 -4.20 -6.08
C TYR A 58 20.72 -5.58 -5.67
N PHE A 59 20.25 -6.66 -6.31
CA PHE A 59 20.71 -8.01 -6.00
C PHE A 59 22.16 -8.24 -6.44
N GLU A 60 22.59 -7.65 -7.57
CA GLU A 60 23.99 -7.70 -8.01
C GLU A 60 24.92 -6.99 -7.02
N LYS A 61 24.55 -5.79 -6.56
CA LYS A 61 25.29 -5.07 -5.53
C LYS A 61 25.28 -5.82 -4.19
N LEU A 62 24.14 -6.40 -3.82
CA LEU A 62 24.02 -7.22 -2.60
C LEU A 62 24.95 -8.43 -2.66
N ARG A 63 25.07 -9.11 -3.80
CA ARG A 63 26.01 -10.23 -3.98
C ARG A 63 27.43 -9.81 -3.61
N ASN A 64 27.91 -8.67 -4.12
CA ASN A 64 29.26 -8.20 -3.85
C ASN A 64 29.47 -7.88 -2.36
N ILE A 65 28.46 -7.30 -1.70
CA ILE A 65 28.49 -7.06 -0.25
C ILE A 65 28.58 -8.39 0.51
N LEU A 66 27.76 -9.38 0.16
CA LEU A 66 27.75 -10.67 0.83
C LEU A 66 29.07 -11.44 0.67
N ILE A 67 29.76 -11.32 -0.47
CA ILE A 67 31.08 -11.93 -0.70
C ILE A 67 32.15 -11.25 0.16
N ASN A 68 32.11 -9.93 0.25
CA ASN A 68 33.16 -9.13 0.87
C ASN A 68 32.95 -8.88 2.37
N THR A 69 31.89 -9.42 2.97
CA THR A 69 31.54 -9.20 4.37
C THR A 69 31.65 -10.49 5.15
N SER A 70 32.36 -10.47 6.29
CA SER A 70 32.48 -11.65 7.15
C SER A 70 31.12 -12.12 7.68
N GLU A 71 31.00 -13.43 7.95
CA GLU A 71 29.79 -14.01 8.53
C GLU A 71 29.40 -13.35 9.86
N ASN A 72 30.38 -13.08 10.73
CA ASN A 72 30.16 -12.37 11.99
C ASN A 72 29.57 -10.98 11.79
N SER A 73 30.07 -10.22 10.81
CA SER A 73 29.54 -8.89 10.49
C SER A 73 28.11 -8.97 9.96
N LEU A 74 27.79 -9.96 9.11
CA LEU A 74 26.44 -10.20 8.62
C LEU A 74 25.48 -10.58 9.76
N LEU A 75 25.92 -11.46 10.66
CA LEU A 75 25.17 -11.87 11.84
C LEU A 75 24.87 -10.68 12.75
N HIS A 76 25.89 -9.90 13.12
CA HIS A 76 25.70 -8.69 13.92
C HIS A 76 24.75 -7.69 13.24
N PHE A 77 24.88 -7.48 11.93
CA PHE A 77 23.96 -6.63 11.19
C PHE A 77 22.50 -7.12 11.28
N MET A 78 22.27 -8.43 11.12
CA MET A 78 20.93 -9.02 11.27
C MET A 78 20.40 -8.84 12.69
N PHE A 79 21.23 -9.03 13.72
CA PHE A 79 20.85 -8.77 15.12
C PHE A 79 20.47 -7.31 15.36
N PHE A 80 21.33 -6.37 14.96
CA PHE A 80 21.05 -4.93 15.11
C PHE A 80 19.78 -4.52 14.38
N LYS A 81 19.54 -5.04 13.18
CA LYS A 81 18.30 -4.77 12.44
C LYS A 81 17.06 -5.21 13.22
N ASN A 82 17.09 -6.39 13.85
CA ASN A 82 15.99 -6.87 14.69
C ASN A 82 15.84 -6.00 15.95
N ILE A 83 16.93 -5.62 16.61
CA ILE A 83 16.89 -4.72 17.77
C ILE A 83 16.22 -3.40 17.40
N PHE A 84 16.60 -2.80 16.27
CA PHE A 84 16.02 -1.53 15.79
C PHE A 84 14.51 -1.63 15.51
N GLU A 85 14.04 -2.73 14.95
CA GLU A 85 12.59 -2.98 14.76
C GLU A 85 11.84 -3.17 16.08
N MET A 86 12.53 -3.67 17.12
CA MET A 86 11.96 -3.89 18.44
C MET A 86 11.96 -2.66 19.33
N LEU A 87 12.84 -1.69 19.07
CA LEU A 87 12.96 -0.46 19.85
C LEU A 87 11.60 0.14 20.21
N PRO A 88 10.68 0.40 19.26
CA PRO A 88 9.34 0.90 19.53
C PRO A 88 8.56 0.29 20.70
N PHE A 89 8.81 -0.98 21.03
CA PHE A 89 8.05 -1.70 22.05
C PHE A 89 8.72 -1.70 23.42
N ILE A 90 9.97 -1.25 23.49
CA ILE A 90 10.73 -1.09 24.72
C ILE A 90 10.44 0.30 25.26
N ASP A 91 10.48 0.50 26.58
CA ASP A 91 10.30 1.82 27.20
C ASP A 91 11.57 2.68 27.05
N TYR A 92 12.02 2.89 25.81
CA TYR A 92 13.12 3.80 25.48
C TYR A 92 12.59 5.20 25.14
N LEU A 93 11.29 5.40 24.91
CA LEU A 93 10.79 6.71 24.45
C LEU A 93 10.84 7.81 25.52
N ASN A 94 11.25 7.50 26.75
CA ASN A 94 11.61 8.52 27.72
C ASN A 94 12.76 9.38 27.16
N LYS A 95 12.49 10.65 26.89
CA LYS A 95 13.45 11.58 26.28
C LYS A 95 14.69 11.82 27.16
N SER A 96 14.62 11.52 28.45
CA SER A 96 15.76 11.57 29.38
C SER A 96 16.71 10.38 29.23
N ASN A 97 16.29 9.28 28.61
CA ASN A 97 17.12 8.09 28.41
C ASN A 97 18.27 8.39 27.43
N GLN A 98 19.51 8.20 27.90
CA GLN A 98 20.73 8.42 27.12
C GLN A 98 20.78 7.54 25.87
N PHE A 99 20.29 6.30 25.96
CA PHE A 99 20.18 5.38 24.82
C PHE A 99 19.35 6.00 23.69
N SER A 100 18.25 6.65 24.01
CA SER A 100 17.34 7.25 23.03
C SER A 100 17.90 8.53 22.43
N LYS A 101 18.77 9.25 23.14
CA LYS A 101 19.54 10.36 22.58
C LYS A 101 20.58 9.83 21.60
N THR A 102 21.33 8.79 21.97
CA THR A 102 22.35 8.15 21.12
C THR A 102 21.75 7.60 19.84
N ILE A 103 20.64 6.85 19.93
CA ILE A 103 19.95 6.29 18.75
C ILE A 103 19.49 7.40 17.82
N ARG A 104 18.90 8.49 18.34
CA ARG A 104 18.49 9.65 17.52
C ARG A 104 19.67 10.31 16.81
N HIS A 105 20.83 10.39 17.46
CA HIS A 105 22.04 10.92 16.84
C HIS A 105 22.55 9.99 15.73
N PHE A 106 22.61 8.69 15.99
CA PHE A 106 23.14 7.67 15.06
C PHE A 106 22.26 7.46 13.83
N VAL A 107 20.94 7.46 14.04
CA VAL A 107 19.94 7.21 13.00
C VAL A 107 19.58 8.50 12.25
N GLY A 108 19.92 9.67 12.82
CA GLY A 108 19.50 10.97 12.32
C GLY A 108 17.99 11.14 12.34
N ASN A 109 17.46 12.03 11.49
CA ASN A 109 16.03 12.30 11.35
C ASN A 109 15.25 11.24 10.54
N LYS A 110 15.69 9.97 10.53
CA LYS A 110 14.94 8.90 9.85
C LYS A 110 13.63 8.63 10.59
N LYS A 111 12.55 9.19 10.04
CA LYS A 111 11.19 9.23 10.61
C LYS A 111 10.63 7.87 11.04
N TRP A 112 11.12 6.74 10.50
CA TRP A 112 10.60 5.41 10.84
C TRP A 112 11.08 4.87 12.19
N LEU A 113 12.16 5.41 12.77
CA LEU A 113 12.72 4.98 14.06
C LEU A 113 12.38 5.94 15.21
N ILE A 114 11.94 7.17 14.90
CA ILE A 114 11.57 8.18 15.89
C ILE A 114 10.05 8.22 16.01
N ILE A 115 9.51 7.60 17.06
CA ILE A 115 8.09 7.68 17.38
C ILE A 115 7.83 9.01 18.07
N THR A 116 7.33 9.98 17.31
CA THR A 116 6.98 11.30 17.84
C THR A 116 5.58 11.34 18.47
N ASN A 117 4.69 10.46 18.04
CA ASN A 117 3.33 10.33 18.56
C ASN A 117 2.98 8.85 18.76
N ARG A 118 2.82 8.43 20.02
CA ARG A 118 2.54 7.03 20.38
C ARG A 118 1.20 6.54 19.84
N ASN A 119 0.16 7.37 19.92
CA ASN A 119 -1.18 7.00 19.46
C ASN A 119 -1.18 6.73 17.95
N LYS A 120 -0.60 7.64 17.15
CA LYS A 120 -0.45 7.45 15.71
C LYS A 120 0.35 6.19 15.35
N TYR A 121 1.38 5.88 16.14
CA TYR A 121 2.14 4.63 15.95
C TYR A 121 1.27 3.40 16.24
N CYS A 122 0.55 3.38 17.36
CA CYS A 122 -0.35 2.28 17.72
C CYS A 122 -1.47 2.11 16.69
N GLU A 123 -2.11 3.19 16.25
CA GLU A 123 -3.08 3.21 15.15
C GLU A 123 -2.49 2.57 13.90
N SER A 124 -1.27 2.93 13.50
CA SER A 124 -0.62 2.34 12.32
C SER A 124 -0.38 0.83 12.44
N LYS A 125 -0.18 0.32 13.66
CA LYS A 125 -0.04 -1.14 13.88
C LYS A 125 -1.39 -1.83 13.80
N VAL A 126 -2.42 -1.26 14.41
CA VAL A 126 -3.78 -1.80 14.28
C VAL A 126 -4.21 -1.80 12.82
N GLU A 127 -4.01 -0.69 12.08
CA GLU A 127 -4.25 -0.61 10.64
C GLU A 127 -3.50 -1.70 9.87
N LYS A 128 -2.21 -1.95 10.17
CA LYS A 128 -1.40 -2.95 9.45
C LYS A 128 -2.02 -4.36 9.49
N TYR A 129 -2.53 -4.78 10.64
CA TYR A 129 -3.02 -6.16 10.83
C TYR A 129 -4.54 -6.29 10.68
N PHE A 130 -5.29 -5.21 10.90
CA PHE A 130 -6.74 -5.20 10.95
C PHE A 130 -7.37 -4.26 9.91
N ASN A 131 -6.65 -3.85 8.85
CA ASN A 131 -7.16 -2.96 7.80
C ASN A 131 -8.57 -3.36 7.34
N ALA A 132 -8.75 -4.61 6.89
CA ALA A 132 -10.04 -5.08 6.39
C ALA A 132 -11.13 -5.17 7.47
N ALA A 133 -10.78 -5.50 8.72
CA ALA A 133 -11.74 -5.41 9.83
C ALA A 133 -12.20 -3.96 10.08
N ILE A 134 -11.27 -3.00 10.04
CA ILE A 134 -11.58 -1.57 10.18
C ILE A 134 -12.45 -1.11 9.00
N SER A 135 -12.10 -1.50 7.77
CA SER A 135 -12.92 -1.21 6.58
C SER A 135 -14.34 -1.75 6.73
N SER A 136 -14.48 -3.00 7.16
CA SER A 136 -15.77 -3.63 7.42
C SER A 136 -16.59 -2.86 8.47
N LEU A 137 -15.99 -2.47 9.59
CA LEU A 137 -16.64 -1.64 10.61
C LEU A 137 -17.01 -0.24 10.11
N MET A 138 -16.17 0.35 9.24
CA MET A 138 -16.48 1.63 8.62
C MET A 138 -17.65 1.52 7.65
N ILE A 139 -17.71 0.48 6.82
CA ILE A 139 -18.83 0.24 5.90
C ILE A 139 -20.14 0.14 6.68
N GLU A 140 -20.14 -0.61 7.80
CA GLU A 140 -21.30 -0.74 8.69
C GLU A 140 -21.75 0.62 9.28
N LYS A 141 -20.80 1.52 9.56
CA LYS A 141 -21.11 2.84 10.14
C LYS A 141 -21.44 3.93 9.12
N LEU A 142 -20.89 3.84 7.92
CA LEU A 142 -20.85 4.95 6.96
C LEU A 142 -22.02 4.97 5.97
N ASP A 143 -23.02 4.09 6.13
CA ASP A 143 -24.20 3.97 5.24
C ASP A 143 -23.83 4.13 3.76
N ILE A 144 -22.77 3.42 3.35
CA ILE A 144 -22.21 3.55 2.01
C ILE A 144 -23.26 3.04 1.01
N PRO A 145 -23.63 3.85 0.01
CA PRO A 145 -24.67 3.45 -0.93
C PRO A 145 -24.24 2.22 -1.74
N ASN A 146 -25.17 1.30 -1.92
CA ASN A 146 -25.04 0.24 -2.93
C ASN A 146 -25.02 0.88 -4.33
N GLY A 147 -24.19 0.37 -5.24
CA GLY A 147 -24.08 0.91 -6.60
C GLY A 147 -23.20 2.15 -6.69
N GLY A 148 -22.21 2.28 -5.80
CA GLY A 148 -21.29 3.42 -5.80
C GLY A 148 -20.56 3.57 -7.14
N GLN A 149 -20.34 2.47 -7.86
CA GLN A 149 -19.70 2.50 -9.18
C GLN A 149 -20.59 3.20 -10.23
N GLU A 150 -21.91 3.07 -10.14
CA GLU A 150 -22.85 3.77 -11.03
C GLU A 150 -22.86 5.27 -10.76
N ILE A 151 -22.89 5.66 -9.48
CA ILE A 151 -22.79 7.06 -9.05
C ILE A 151 -21.49 7.67 -9.58
N LEU A 152 -20.37 6.97 -9.39
CA LEU A 152 -19.07 7.41 -9.87
C LEU A 152 -19.04 7.53 -11.40
N SER A 153 -19.60 6.55 -12.12
CA SER A 153 -19.68 6.56 -13.58
C SER A 153 -20.49 7.75 -14.09
N PHE A 154 -21.63 8.06 -13.48
CA PHE A 154 -22.48 9.19 -13.84
C PHE A 154 -21.74 10.53 -13.66
N ILE A 155 -21.13 10.75 -12.50
CA ILE A 155 -20.43 12.01 -12.20
C ILE A 155 -19.17 12.16 -13.06
N SER A 156 -18.38 11.09 -13.20
CA SER A 156 -17.16 11.13 -14.04
C SER A 156 -17.47 11.40 -15.50
N THR A 157 -18.57 10.86 -16.05
CA THR A 157 -19.01 11.16 -17.42
C THR A 157 -19.23 12.66 -17.60
N LYS A 158 -19.93 13.33 -16.68
CA LYS A 158 -20.15 14.78 -16.75
C LYS A 158 -18.85 15.59 -16.70
N ILE A 159 -17.92 15.16 -15.85
CA ILE A 159 -16.60 15.82 -15.73
C ILE A 159 -15.78 15.64 -16.99
N VAL A 160 -15.76 14.44 -17.57
CA VAL A 160 -15.05 14.14 -18.82
C VAL A 160 -15.64 14.92 -19.99
N GLU A 161 -16.96 15.03 -20.08
CA GLU A 161 -17.66 15.84 -21.09
C GLU A 161 -17.21 17.31 -21.02
N GLU A 162 -17.25 17.93 -19.84
CA GLU A 162 -16.86 19.33 -19.67
C GLU A 162 -15.35 19.56 -19.83
N ALA A 163 -14.52 18.63 -19.35
CA ALA A 163 -13.07 18.68 -19.56
C ALA A 163 -12.73 18.57 -21.06
N SER A 164 -13.43 17.74 -21.82
CA SER A 164 -13.26 17.63 -23.28
C SER A 164 -13.58 18.95 -23.98
N LYS A 165 -14.71 19.61 -23.65
CA LYS A 165 -15.04 20.93 -24.19
C LYS A 165 -13.97 21.97 -23.86
N LYS A 166 -13.45 21.97 -22.63
CA LYS A 166 -12.39 22.89 -22.20
C LYS A 166 -11.07 22.65 -22.94
N ILE A 167 -10.70 21.40 -23.19
CA ILE A 167 -9.52 21.06 -24.00
C ILE A 167 -9.69 21.61 -25.43
N GLN A 168 -10.87 21.47 -26.02
CA GLN A 168 -11.14 21.96 -27.37
C GLN A 168 -11.10 23.50 -27.46
N SER A 169 -11.64 24.22 -26.47
CA SER A 169 -11.69 25.68 -26.46
C SER A 169 -10.37 26.36 -26.09
N THR A 170 -9.44 25.64 -25.46
CA THR A 170 -8.16 26.19 -24.99
C THR A 170 -7.28 26.68 -26.15
N GLN A 171 -6.76 27.91 -26.06
CA GLN A 171 -5.97 28.51 -27.14
C GLN A 171 -4.48 28.17 -27.11
N TRP A 172 -3.93 27.80 -25.96
CA TRP A 172 -2.49 27.54 -25.83
C TRP A 172 -2.05 26.16 -26.33
N MET A 173 -2.98 25.22 -26.51
CA MET A 173 -2.69 23.89 -27.07
C MET A 173 -2.89 23.89 -28.60
N ASP A 174 -1.94 23.34 -29.32
CA ASP A 174 -2.08 23.05 -30.75
C ASP A 174 -3.01 21.86 -31.01
N LEU A 175 -3.46 21.69 -32.26
CA LEU A 175 -4.42 20.65 -32.65
C LEU A 175 -3.93 19.22 -32.34
N HIS A 176 -2.64 18.97 -32.51
CA HIS A 176 -2.07 17.65 -32.23
C HIS A 176 -2.11 17.34 -30.73
N THR A 177 -1.68 18.29 -29.88
CA THR A 177 -1.74 18.12 -28.42
C THR A 177 -3.18 17.97 -27.92
N LYS A 178 -4.14 18.72 -28.49
CA LYS A 178 -5.57 18.56 -28.16
C LYS A 178 -6.07 17.14 -28.42
N LYS A 179 -5.81 16.60 -29.62
CA LYS A 179 -6.22 15.22 -29.98
C LYS A 179 -5.60 14.17 -29.06
N SER A 180 -4.30 14.31 -28.75
CA SER A 180 -3.60 13.38 -27.85
C SER A 180 -4.16 13.45 -26.42
N THR A 181 -4.41 14.66 -25.92
CA THR A 181 -4.98 14.90 -24.59
C THR A 181 -6.40 14.34 -24.49
N GLU A 182 -7.23 14.54 -25.53
CA GLU A 182 -8.58 14.01 -25.59
C GLU A 182 -8.59 12.48 -25.60
N LYS A 183 -7.70 11.85 -26.37
CA LYS A 183 -7.53 10.39 -26.36
C LYS A 183 -7.17 9.86 -24.97
N LYS A 184 -6.27 10.56 -24.26
CA LYS A 184 -5.90 10.21 -22.88
C LYS A 184 -7.08 10.39 -21.92
N LEU A 185 -7.80 11.50 -22.01
CA LEU A 185 -8.97 11.80 -21.17
C LEU A 185 -10.08 10.76 -21.36
N ARG A 186 -10.43 10.41 -22.61
CA ARG A 186 -11.49 9.43 -22.92
C ARG A 186 -11.13 8.00 -22.52
N SER A 187 -9.84 7.68 -22.38
CA SER A 187 -9.37 6.37 -21.91
C SER A 187 -9.14 6.30 -20.40
N LEU A 188 -9.47 7.38 -19.68
CA LEU A 188 -9.33 7.45 -18.22
C LEU A 188 -10.34 6.51 -17.55
N LYS A 189 -9.83 5.62 -16.68
CA LYS A 189 -10.66 4.71 -15.89
C LYS A 189 -11.01 5.35 -14.55
N PHE A 190 -12.24 5.17 -14.09
CA PHE A 190 -12.70 5.62 -12.77
C PHE A 190 -13.10 4.39 -11.96
N THR A 191 -12.35 4.12 -10.90
CA THR A 191 -12.51 2.89 -10.10
C THR A 191 -12.73 3.26 -8.64
N LEU A 192 -13.70 2.63 -7.98
CA LEU A 192 -13.81 2.72 -6.53
C LEU A 192 -12.68 1.95 -5.83
N SER A 193 -12.24 2.46 -4.68
CA SER A 193 -11.21 1.80 -3.89
C SER A 193 -11.59 0.43 -3.34
N ILE A 194 -12.89 0.21 -3.18
CA ILE A 194 -13.52 -1.05 -2.77
C ILE A 194 -14.67 -1.23 -3.76
N SER A 195 -14.68 -2.34 -4.50
CA SER A 195 -15.74 -2.67 -5.45
C SER A 195 -17.04 -3.00 -4.73
N ASP A 196 -18.17 -2.94 -5.43
CA ASP A 196 -19.47 -3.34 -4.85
C ASP A 196 -19.47 -4.81 -4.39
N GLU A 197 -18.71 -5.69 -5.05
CA GLU A 197 -18.50 -7.08 -4.61
C GLU A 197 -17.71 -7.15 -3.31
N ASP A 198 -16.58 -6.44 -3.23
CA ASP A 198 -15.74 -6.40 -2.03
C ASP A 198 -16.47 -5.74 -0.85
N LEU A 199 -17.35 -4.76 -1.11
CA LEU A 199 -18.23 -4.16 -0.10
C LEU A 199 -19.16 -5.20 0.52
N LYS A 200 -19.81 -6.04 -0.30
CA LYS A 200 -20.68 -7.13 0.19
C LYS A 200 -19.92 -8.13 1.05
N ASP A 201 -18.72 -8.53 0.61
CA ASP A 201 -17.88 -9.46 1.36
C ASP A 201 -17.40 -8.86 2.68
N LEU A 202 -17.06 -7.58 2.70
CA LEU A 202 -16.67 -6.86 3.92
C LEU A 202 -17.85 -6.65 4.87
N ALA A 203 -19.07 -6.46 4.36
CA ALA A 203 -20.27 -6.37 5.19
C ALA A 203 -20.65 -7.71 5.86
N ASN A 204 -20.13 -8.84 5.36
CA ASN A 204 -20.40 -10.16 5.92
C ASN A 204 -19.61 -10.39 7.23
N THR A 205 -20.33 -10.28 8.35
CA THR A 205 -19.76 -10.43 9.71
C THR A 205 -19.24 -11.84 10.00
N SER A 206 -19.84 -12.88 9.41
CA SER A 206 -19.39 -14.28 9.55
C SER A 206 -18.03 -14.49 8.89
N SER A 207 -17.86 -14.00 7.65
CA SER A 207 -16.57 -14.08 6.94
C SER A 207 -15.46 -13.32 7.66
N ARG A 208 -15.78 -12.14 8.21
CA ARG A 208 -14.87 -11.36 9.07
C ARG A 208 -14.44 -12.17 10.30
N LYS A 209 -15.39 -12.79 11.00
CA LYS A 209 -15.11 -13.59 12.21
C LYS A 209 -14.19 -14.78 11.91
N VAL A 210 -14.48 -15.54 10.85
CA VAL A 210 -13.65 -16.69 10.43
C VAL A 210 -12.24 -16.24 10.07
N TYR A 211 -12.09 -15.16 9.29
CA TYR A 211 -10.77 -14.69 8.92
C TYR A 211 -9.93 -14.29 10.14
N TYR A 212 -10.52 -13.62 11.14
CA TYR A 212 -9.80 -13.14 12.32
C TYR A 212 -9.83 -14.08 13.53
N GLU A 213 -10.33 -15.32 13.39
CA GLU A 213 -10.49 -16.28 14.50
C GLU A 213 -9.20 -16.50 15.30
N ASN A 214 -8.05 -16.50 14.62
CA ASN A 214 -6.74 -16.78 15.20
C ASN A 214 -6.02 -15.52 15.69
N TYR A 215 -6.62 -14.32 15.56
CA TYR A 215 -6.05 -13.05 15.99
C TYR A 215 -6.37 -12.79 17.47
N CYS A 216 -5.90 -13.69 18.34
CA CYS A 216 -6.05 -13.57 19.78
C CYS A 216 -4.75 -13.05 20.41
N PHE A 217 -4.70 -11.75 20.67
CA PHE A 217 -3.56 -11.08 21.27
C PHE A 217 -3.94 -10.67 22.70
N GLY A 218 -3.30 -11.27 23.71
CA GLY A 218 -3.56 -10.95 25.11
C GLY A 218 -3.30 -9.47 25.45
N LYS A 219 -3.81 -9.01 26.60
CA LYS A 219 -3.83 -7.58 26.96
C LYS A 219 -2.47 -6.97 27.39
N CYS A 220 -1.52 -7.78 27.85
CA CYS A 220 -0.38 -7.27 28.64
C CYS A 220 1.00 -7.35 27.98
N ASN A 221 1.15 -7.92 26.78
CA ASN A 221 2.46 -8.06 26.14
C ASN A 221 2.43 -7.70 24.66
N ILE A 222 2.73 -6.43 24.37
CA ILE A 222 2.76 -5.91 22.99
C ILE A 222 3.82 -6.58 22.13
N VAL A 223 4.97 -6.97 22.71
CA VAL A 223 6.04 -7.66 21.98
C VAL A 223 5.53 -9.01 21.48
N LYS A 224 4.96 -9.81 22.38
CA LYS A 224 4.35 -11.10 22.05
C LYS A 224 3.23 -10.94 21.03
N ALA A 225 2.32 -9.98 21.24
CA ALA A 225 1.24 -9.69 20.31
C ALA A 225 1.74 -9.38 18.89
N MET A 226 2.82 -8.59 18.77
CA MET A 226 3.42 -8.24 17.48
C MET A 226 4.09 -9.44 16.80
N PHE A 227 4.78 -10.30 17.57
CA PHE A 227 5.33 -11.55 17.03
C PHE A 227 4.24 -12.50 16.55
N ASP A 228 3.20 -12.71 17.36
CA ASP A 228 2.06 -13.56 17.00
C ASP A 228 1.36 -13.02 15.74
N ALA A 229 1.10 -11.71 15.69
CA ALA A 229 0.49 -11.07 14.52
C ALA A 229 1.35 -11.20 13.26
N ASN A 230 2.67 -11.01 13.36
CA ASN A 230 3.59 -11.22 12.24
C ASN A 230 3.60 -12.68 11.77
N ARG A 231 3.60 -13.65 12.70
CA ARG A 231 3.59 -15.08 12.38
C ARG A 231 2.31 -15.47 11.65
N ILE A 232 1.15 -15.02 12.14
CA ILE A 232 -0.15 -15.28 11.50
C ILE A 232 -0.19 -14.65 10.11
N GLN A 233 0.22 -13.38 9.99
CA GLN A 233 0.24 -12.68 8.70
C GLN A 233 1.17 -13.34 7.69
N LEU A 234 2.36 -13.79 8.13
CA LEU A 234 3.32 -14.48 7.28
C LEU A 234 2.72 -15.79 6.74
N LYS A 235 2.11 -16.60 7.62
CA LYS A 235 1.43 -17.85 7.25
C LYS A 235 0.32 -17.59 6.22
N LYS A 236 -0.52 -16.58 6.46
CA LYS A 236 -1.60 -16.20 5.53
C LYS A 236 -1.07 -15.72 4.18
N ASN A 237 -0.11 -14.80 4.18
CA ASN A 237 0.50 -14.28 2.95
C ASN A 237 1.05 -15.42 2.08
N PHE A 238 1.71 -16.40 2.68
CA PHE A 238 2.22 -17.54 1.92
C PHE A 238 1.12 -18.48 1.41
N ALA A 239 0.06 -18.70 2.18
CA ALA A 239 -1.11 -19.45 1.72
C ALA A 239 -1.84 -18.79 0.54
N THR A 240 -1.57 -17.51 0.24
CA THR A 240 -2.16 -16.83 -0.93
C THR A 240 -1.38 -17.03 -2.23
N VAL A 241 -0.17 -17.60 -2.20
CA VAL A 241 0.65 -17.76 -3.42
C VAL A 241 -0.05 -18.63 -4.48
N GLU A 242 -0.88 -19.57 -4.06
CA GLU A 242 -1.53 -20.55 -4.92
C GLU A 242 -3.01 -20.23 -5.23
N ARG A 243 -3.57 -19.14 -4.67
CA ARG A 243 -4.99 -18.82 -4.83
C ARG A 243 -5.25 -17.34 -4.97
N LYS A 244 -6.46 -16.99 -5.40
CA LYS A 244 -6.92 -15.61 -5.40
C LYS A 244 -7.01 -15.08 -3.95
N LEU A 245 -6.68 -13.80 -3.80
CA LEU A 245 -6.80 -13.09 -2.53
C LEU A 245 -8.28 -12.91 -2.18
N SER A 246 -8.64 -13.22 -0.93
CA SER A 246 -9.90 -12.76 -0.34
C SER A 246 -9.85 -11.26 -0.08
N VAL A 247 -11.01 -10.61 0.10
CA VAL A 247 -11.06 -9.18 0.42
C VAL A 247 -10.29 -8.82 1.70
N PHE A 248 -10.22 -9.73 2.67
CA PHE A 248 -9.49 -9.53 3.92
C PHE A 248 -7.95 -9.63 3.79
N GLU A 249 -7.47 -10.09 2.63
CA GLU A 249 -6.04 -10.21 2.30
C GLU A 249 -5.58 -9.13 1.33
N LYS A 250 -6.53 -8.50 0.61
CA LYS A 250 -6.25 -7.37 -0.27
C LYS A 250 -5.70 -6.20 0.54
N LYS A 251 -4.76 -5.48 -0.07
CA LYS A 251 -4.32 -4.18 0.45
C LYS A 251 -5.41 -3.14 0.13
N LEU A 252 -6.40 -3.06 0.99
CA LEU A 252 -7.46 -2.06 0.87
C LEU A 252 -6.89 -0.66 1.09
N ILE A 253 -7.43 0.30 0.34
CA ILE A 253 -7.17 1.71 0.57
C ILE A 253 -7.65 2.06 1.98
N LYS A 254 -6.90 2.94 2.63
CA LYS A 254 -7.14 3.29 4.02
C LYS A 254 -8.58 3.79 4.18
N PRO A 255 -9.34 3.27 5.16
CA PRO A 255 -10.75 3.62 5.32
C PRO A 255 -11.00 5.12 5.54
N HIS A 256 -10.06 5.83 6.16
CA HIS A 256 -10.13 7.27 6.39
C HIS A 256 -9.64 8.13 5.20
N MET A 257 -9.22 7.53 4.09
CA MET A 257 -8.72 8.27 2.94
C MET A 257 -9.88 8.96 2.23
N SER A 258 -9.86 10.29 2.19
CA SER A 258 -10.88 11.11 1.53
C SER A 258 -10.38 11.76 0.24
N ARG A 259 -9.23 11.32 -0.28
CA ARG A 259 -8.59 11.91 -1.46
C ARG A 259 -8.48 10.91 -2.60
N VAL A 260 -8.95 11.34 -3.78
CA VAL A 260 -8.76 10.63 -5.06
C VAL A 260 -7.27 10.61 -5.41
N TYR A 261 -6.78 9.49 -5.95
CA TYR A 261 -5.41 9.42 -6.46
C TYR A 261 -5.38 8.93 -7.91
N TYR A 262 -4.48 9.50 -8.69
CA TYR A 262 -4.26 9.13 -10.08
C TYR A 262 -3.12 8.12 -10.21
N ASN A 263 -3.42 6.97 -10.80
CA ASN A 263 -2.47 5.95 -11.20
C ASN A 263 -2.01 6.18 -12.64
N GLU A 264 -0.90 6.89 -12.80
CA GLU A 264 -0.37 7.29 -14.11
C GLU A 264 -0.13 6.12 -15.06
N LYS A 265 0.32 4.97 -14.52
CA LYS A 265 0.69 3.80 -15.32
C LYS A 265 -0.51 3.15 -16.00
N ASN A 266 -1.66 3.18 -15.34
CA ASN A 266 -2.90 2.54 -15.81
C ASN A 266 -3.89 3.54 -16.41
N ASN A 267 -3.57 4.84 -16.40
CA ASN A 267 -4.49 5.92 -16.72
C ASN A 267 -5.82 5.75 -15.94
N GLU A 268 -5.72 5.69 -14.62
CA GLU A 268 -6.83 5.34 -13.72
C GLU A 268 -6.91 6.30 -12.54
N LEU A 269 -8.09 6.87 -12.29
CA LEU A 269 -8.43 7.58 -11.07
C LEU A 269 -9.10 6.61 -10.10
N VAL A 270 -8.47 6.43 -8.94
CA VAL A 270 -9.03 5.61 -7.87
C VAL A 270 -9.68 6.52 -6.83
N VAL A 271 -11.00 6.36 -6.71
CA VAL A 271 -11.85 7.15 -5.82
C VAL A 271 -12.13 6.36 -4.54
N PRO A 272 -11.70 6.85 -3.36
CA PRO A 272 -12.04 6.19 -2.10
C PRO A 272 -13.55 6.05 -1.91
N THR A 273 -14.01 4.85 -1.63
CA THR A 273 -15.42 4.52 -1.46
C THR A 273 -16.06 5.31 -0.31
N ALA A 274 -15.28 5.62 0.73
CA ALA A 274 -15.72 6.46 1.86
C ALA A 274 -16.09 7.90 1.45
N ILE A 275 -15.66 8.40 0.28
CA ILE A 275 -16.06 9.73 -0.23
C ILE A 275 -17.54 9.74 -0.65
N LEU A 276 -18.15 8.57 -0.93
CA LEU A 276 -19.57 8.45 -1.25
C LEU A 276 -20.48 8.59 -0.01
N THR A 277 -20.08 9.42 0.95
CA THR A 277 -20.77 9.61 2.23
C THR A 277 -20.70 11.08 2.64
N TYR A 278 -21.53 11.46 3.62
CA TYR A 278 -21.54 12.81 4.17
C TYR A 278 -20.16 13.19 4.74
N PRO A 279 -19.67 14.45 4.55
CA PRO A 279 -20.35 15.60 3.93
C PRO A 279 -20.10 15.73 2.42
N ILE A 280 -19.34 14.82 1.80
CA ILE A 280 -18.89 15.01 0.42
C ILE A 280 -19.97 14.59 -0.59
N PHE A 281 -20.75 13.58 -0.24
CA PHE A 281 -21.80 13.04 -1.10
C PHE A 281 -23.02 12.61 -0.27
N SER A 282 -24.20 12.77 -0.85
CA SER A 282 -25.42 12.09 -0.40
C SER A 282 -26.36 11.88 -1.60
N ASN A 283 -27.07 10.76 -1.62
CA ASN A 283 -28.14 10.52 -2.59
C ASN A 283 -29.28 11.55 -2.46
N THR A 284 -29.42 12.20 -1.30
CA THR A 284 -30.43 13.23 -1.06
C THR A 284 -29.98 14.64 -1.43
N PHE A 285 -28.70 14.83 -1.75
CA PHE A 285 -28.19 16.15 -2.11
C PHE A 285 -28.56 16.51 -3.55
N PRO A 286 -28.82 17.81 -3.84
CA PRO A 286 -28.92 18.29 -5.21
C PRO A 286 -27.66 17.94 -6.01
N LEU A 287 -27.82 17.67 -7.31
CA LEU A 287 -26.70 17.33 -8.19
C LEU A 287 -25.57 18.36 -8.14
N SER A 288 -25.91 19.66 -8.05
CA SER A 288 -24.93 20.74 -7.93
C SER A 288 -24.02 20.59 -6.69
N VAL A 289 -24.59 20.16 -5.56
CA VAL A 289 -23.84 19.93 -4.31
C VAL A 289 -22.96 18.69 -4.46
N ASN A 290 -23.48 17.59 -5.03
CA ASN A 290 -22.67 16.39 -5.29
C ASN A 290 -21.53 16.67 -6.28
N LEU A 291 -21.77 17.45 -7.35
CA LEU A 291 -20.72 17.89 -8.27
C LEU A 291 -19.69 18.78 -7.57
N ALA A 292 -20.11 19.69 -6.69
CA ALA A 292 -19.20 20.52 -5.90
C ALA A 292 -18.38 19.69 -4.91
N GLY A 293 -18.95 18.64 -4.33
CA GLY A 293 -18.28 17.71 -3.42
C GLY A 293 -17.35 16.75 -4.15
N ILE A 294 -17.90 15.63 -4.63
CA ILE A 294 -17.10 14.57 -5.25
C ILE A 294 -16.54 14.99 -6.61
N GLY A 295 -17.26 15.80 -7.39
CA GLY A 295 -16.79 16.23 -8.70
C GLY A 295 -15.53 17.11 -8.62
N THR A 296 -15.44 17.98 -7.62
CA THR A 296 -14.20 18.74 -7.34
C THR A 296 -13.05 17.83 -6.95
N GLN A 297 -13.30 16.75 -6.18
CA GLN A 297 -12.24 15.80 -5.81
C GLN A 297 -11.74 15.00 -7.02
N ILE A 298 -12.63 14.61 -7.92
CA ILE A 298 -12.30 13.89 -9.15
C ILE A 298 -11.55 14.79 -10.14
N SER A 299 -11.89 16.08 -10.19
CA SER A 299 -11.32 17.04 -11.15
C SER A 299 -9.91 17.55 -10.76
N ARG A 300 -9.49 17.36 -9.51
CA ARG A 300 -8.18 17.78 -8.98
C ARG A 300 -7.08 16.78 -9.30
#